data_AF-A0AB38AJD0-F1
#
_entry.id   AF-A0AB38AJD0-F1
#
_cell.length_a   1.000
_cell.length_b   1.000
_cell.length_c   1.000
_cell.angle_alpha   90.00
_cell.angle_beta   90.00
_cell.angle_gamma   90.00
#
_symmetry.space_group_name_H-M   'P 1'
#
loop_
_entity.id
_entity.type
_entity.pdbx_description
1 polymer ?
#
loop_
_entity_poly.entity_id
_entity_poly.type
_entity_poly.pdbx_seq_one_letter_code
_entity_poly.pdbx_strand_id
1 'polypeptide(L)' 'MTITGTGLAATDQVTFNGTPAPFAVLSDTTVTATSPPSGTEGTFDVTVTGPGGNATGSFTYVSAPDI' A
#
# COMPACT_ATOMS: atom_id res chain seq x y z
N MET A 1 -3.68 -6.13 -1.84
CA MET A 1 -2.30 -6.38 -1.38
C MET A 1 -2.27 -6.34 0.14
N THR A 2 -1.50 -7.21 0.78
CA THR A 2 -1.26 -7.17 2.23
C THR A 2 0.11 -6.57 2.50
N ILE A 3 0.13 -5.52 3.32
CA ILE A 3 1.33 -4.82 3.80
C ILE A 3 1.53 -5.24 5.24
N THR A 4 2.68 -5.81 5.55
CA THR A 4 3.07 -6.19 6.91
C THR A 4 4.16 -5.28 7.43
N GLY A 5 4.03 -4.83 8.68
CA GLY A 5 4.96 -3.90 9.31
C GLY A 5 4.76 -3.86 10.83
N THR A 6 5.11 -2.75 11.46
CA THR A 6 4.87 -2.49 12.88
C THR A 6 4.39 -1.05 13.06
N GLY A 7 3.47 -0.82 14.01
CA GLY A 7 2.92 0.52 14.27
C GLY A 7 1.90 1.00 13.22
N LEU A 8 1.25 0.06 12.54
CA LEU A 8 0.31 0.33 11.45
C LEU A 8 -1.14 0.58 11.93
N ALA A 9 -1.45 0.43 13.22
CA ALA A 9 -2.80 0.66 13.73
C ALA A 9 -3.29 2.09 13.53
N ALA A 10 -2.36 3.04 13.55
CA ALA A 10 -2.63 4.45 13.34
C ALA A 10 -2.35 4.87 11.89
N THR A 11 -2.58 4.01 10.90
CA THR A 11 -2.41 4.44 9.50
C THR A 11 -3.46 5.48 9.13
N ASP A 12 -3.04 6.68 8.73
CA ASP A 12 -3.92 7.78 8.30
C ASP A 12 -4.05 7.82 6.77
N GLN A 13 -2.95 7.57 6.05
CA GLN A 13 -2.93 7.67 4.61
C GLN A 13 -2.01 6.62 3.98
N VAL A 14 -2.45 6.06 2.85
CA VAL A 14 -1.61 5.24 1.97
C VAL A 14 -1.57 5.87 0.59
N THR A 15 -0.36 6.02 0.07
CA THR A 15 -0.10 6.57 -1.26
C THR A 15 0.74 5.59 -2.07
N PHE A 16 0.43 5.48 -3.36
CA PHE A 16 1.13 4.65 -4.32
C PHE A 16 1.73 5.58 -5.38
N ASN A 17 3.05 5.74 -5.36
CA ASN A 17 3.77 6.63 -6.29
C ASN A 17 3.15 8.05 -6.35
N GLY A 18 2.74 8.58 -5.19
CA GLY A 18 2.06 9.88 -5.07
C GLY A 18 0.54 9.86 -5.28
N THR A 19 -0.06 8.73 -5.66
CA THR A 19 -1.52 8.59 -5.83
C THR A 19 -2.17 8.07 -4.55
N PRO A 20 -3.17 8.75 -3.96
CA PRO A 20 -3.90 8.24 -2.81
C PRO A 20 -4.63 6.95 -3.15
N ALA A 21 -4.51 5.94 -2.30
CA ALA A 21 -5.15 4.65 -2.50
C ALA A 21 -5.95 4.21 -1.26
N PRO A 22 -7.08 3.51 -1.45
CA PRO A 22 -7.84 2.98 -0.34
C PRO A 22 -7.09 1.86 0.38
N PHE A 23 -7.11 1.93 1.71
CA PHE A 23 -6.49 0.95 2.60
C PHE A 23 -7.45 0.58 3.73
N ALA A 24 -7.20 -0.58 4.34
CA ALA A 24 -7.93 -1.12 5.45
C ALA A 24 -6.93 -1.69 6.46
N VAL A 25 -6.89 -1.09 7.65
CA VAL A 25 -6.04 -1.58 8.74
C VAL A 25 -6.66 -2.84 9.32
N LEU A 26 -5.93 -3.95 9.27
CA LEU A 26 -6.38 -5.22 9.86
C LEU A 26 -5.84 -5.38 11.28
N SER A 27 -4.61 -4.93 11.54
CA SER A 27 -3.94 -4.98 12.83
C SER A 27 -2.75 -4.01 12.88
N ASP A 28 -2.18 -3.80 14.06
CA ASP A 28 -0.94 -3.03 14.29
C ASP A 28 0.24 -3.44 13.39
N THR A 29 0.24 -4.67 12.90
CA THR A 29 1.30 -5.20 12.04
C THR A 29 0.83 -5.55 10.64
N THR A 30 -0.44 -5.33 10.32
CA THR A 30 -1.02 -5.75 9.04
C THR A 30 -2.04 -4.74 8.53
N VAL A 31 -1.78 -4.22 7.33
CA VAL A 31 -2.68 -3.33 6.60
C VAL A 31 -2.93 -3.91 5.23
N THR A 32 -4.17 -3.87 4.79
CA THR A 32 -4.54 -4.27 3.44
C THR A 32 -4.67 -3.01 2.61
N ALA A 33 -3.87 -2.86 1.55
CA ALA A 33 -4.03 -1.77 0.62
C ALA A 33 -4.53 -2.29 -0.73
N THR A 34 -5.39 -1.48 -1.35
CA THR A 34 -5.91 -1.77 -2.68
C THR A 34 -5.19 -0.84 -3.66
N SER A 35 -4.35 -1.40 -4.52
CA SER A 35 -3.73 -0.60 -5.57
C SER A 35 -4.82 -0.14 -6.54
N PRO A 36 -4.88 1.15 -6.89
CA PRO A 36 -5.72 1.58 -8.00
C PRO A 36 -5.26 0.89 -9.30
N PRO A 37 -6.16 0.63 -10.26
CA PRO A 37 -5.78 0.09 -11.55
C PRO A 37 -4.86 1.10 -12.25
N SER A 38 -3.56 0.82 -12.28
CA SER A 38 -2.63 1.55 -13.12
C SER A 38 -2.59 0.85 -14.47
N GLY A 39 -2.92 1.56 -15.54
CA GLY A 39 -2.72 1.08 -16.92
C GLY A 39 -1.24 0.95 -17.31
N THR A 40 -0.34 0.91 -16.32
CA THR A 40 1.10 0.86 -16.46
C THR A 40 1.60 -0.17 -15.47
N GLU A 41 2.19 -1.24 -16.00
CA GLU A 41 2.96 -2.21 -15.22
C GLU A 41 4.24 -1.54 -14.71
N GLY A 42 4.62 -1.86 -13.48
CA GLY A 42 5.81 -1.26 -12.88
C GLY A 42 5.84 -1.37 -11.36
N THR A 43 7.00 -1.03 -10.79
CA THR A 43 7.16 -0.94 -9.34
C THR A 43 6.58 0.38 -8.84
N PHE A 44 5.58 0.28 -7.97
CA PHE A 44 4.99 1.39 -7.24
C PHE A 44 5.57 1.41 -5.83
N ASP A 45 6.10 2.57 -5.44
CA ASP A 45 6.45 2.84 -4.06
C ASP A 45 5.18 3.13 -3.25
N VAL A 46 4.98 2.35 -2.20
CA VAL A 46 3.86 2.46 -1.27
C VAL A 46 4.36 3.17 -0.04
N THR A 47 3.84 4.36 0.22
CA THR A 47 4.11 5.10 1.44
C THR A 47 2.86 5.13 2.29
N VAL A 48 2.99 4.58 3.49
CA VAL A 48 1.99 4.56 4.54
C VAL A 48 2.41 5.61 5.57
N THR A 49 1.56 6.59 5.80
CA THR A 49 1.79 7.66 6.77
C THR A 49 0.79 7.53 7.90
N GLY A 50 1.29 7.51 9.13
CA GLY A 50 0.49 7.53 10.34
C GLY A 50 1.14 8.33 11.48
N PRO A 51 0.41 8.66 12.55
CA PRO A 51 0.93 9.33 13.74
C PRO A 51 1.99 8.48 14.47
N GLY A 52 1.93 7.16 14.31
CA GLY A 52 2.89 6.21 14.90
C GLY A 52 4.18 6.03 14.11
N GLY A 53 4.28 6.58 12.89
CA GLY A 53 5.42 6.44 12.01
C GLY A 53 5.04 6.36 10.53
N ASN A 54 6.06 6.36 9.68
CA ASN A 54 5.93 6.12 8.25
C ASN A 54 6.41 4.70 7.96
N ALA A 55 5.59 3.92 7.25
CA ALA A 55 6.00 2.62 6.71
C ALA A 55 6.09 2.73 5.19
N THR A 56 7.19 2.24 4.63
CA THR A 56 7.39 2.18 3.18
C THR A 56 7.40 0.72 2.73
N GLY A 57 6.79 0.46 1.58
CA GLY A 57 6.78 -0.84 0.94
C GLY A 57 6.89 -0.67 -0.56
N SER A 58 7.40 -1.69 -1.25
CA SER A 58 7.45 -1.71 -2.71
C SER A 58 6.43 -2.72 -3.23
N PHE A 59 5.58 -2.28 -4.15
CA PHE A 59 4.59 -3.13 -4.80
C PHE A 59 4.86 -3.17 -6.29
N THR A 60 5.06 -4.36 -6.85
CA THR A 60 5.17 -4.52 -8.29
C THR A 60 3.80 -4.80 -8.88
N TYR A 61 3.29 -3.86 -9.67
CA TYR A 61 2.10 -4.07 -10.47
C TYR A 61 2.47 -4.98 -11.63
N VAL A 62 2.04 -6.23 -11.54
CA VAL A 62 2.08 -7.19 -12.65
C VAL A 62 0.74 -7.13 -13.36
N SER A 63 0.74 -7.10 -14.70
CA SER A 63 -0.49 -7.30 -15.46
C SER A 63 -1.20 -8.57 -14.95
N ALA A 64 -2.53 -8.54 -14.91
CA ALA A 64 -3.27 -9.78 -14.73
C ALA A 64 -2.81 -10.76 -15.82
N PRO A 65 -2.57 -12.05 -15.50
CA PRO A 65 -2.08 -12.99 -16.49
C PRO A 65 -2.98 -12.95 -17.72
N ASP A 66 -2.38 -12.62 -18.87
CA ASP A 66 -3.05 -12.69 -20.16
C ASP A 66 -3.50 -14.14 -20.35
N ILE A 67 -4.82 -14.33 -20.52
CA ILE A 67 -5.44 -15.63 -20.77
C ILE A 67 -5.21 -16.12 -22.20
#